data_AF-A0A6J0V2M0-F1
#
_entry.id   AF-A0A6J0V2M0-F1
#
_cell.length_a   1.000
_cell.length_b   1.000
_cell.length_c   1.000
_cell.angle_alpha   90.00
_cell.angle_beta   90.00
_cell.angle_gamma   90.00
#
_symmetry.space_group_name_H-M   'P 1'
#
loop_
_entity.id
_entity.type
_entity.pdbx_description
1 polymer ?
#
loop_
_entity_poly.entity_id
_entity_poly.type
_entity_poly.pdbx_seq_one_letter_code
_entity_poly.pdbx_strand_id
1 'polypeptide(L)'
;MARCGMREAFLLPARCLALPGYGRRPRLSLWAVPFLLLLSPLAANACPEICRCSSGRVDCREHRLRFAPGGLPANATTILLDYNRIAVLQEGTFMAQSALRQLSLQGNALVSVHRQALAGLGQLEELDLSGNYLTLLLPGTFAPVPNLKTLHLGNNRLLRLPPELVGALPRLQVLSVQGNALTSLGPGFFESLPSLGHLRLDGNPWVCSCAIQPLSRWLVDNMDKVPAVESVFCKRPAALAHHPIAAIGNESFALCQKPWLHPRDYAFFLLIGPSTFLTSICLCILAGLLAVARARVTATTYARPGALASICLCILAGLLAVARARVTATTYARPGALARRAERHQH
;
A
#
# COMPACT_ATOMS: atom_id res chain seq x y z
N MET A 1 -65.00 2.60 62.70
CA MET A 1 -64.37 3.93 62.86
C MET A 1 -64.68 4.77 61.63
N ALA A 2 -65.13 6.01 61.83
CA ALA A 2 -65.74 6.88 60.83
C ALA A 2 -64.75 7.54 59.85
N ARG A 3 -65.17 7.81 58.60
CA ARG A 3 -65.48 9.18 58.11
C ARG A 3 -65.91 9.21 56.63
N CYS A 4 -66.85 10.12 56.37
CA CYS A 4 -67.51 10.50 55.12
C CYS A 4 -66.60 11.08 54.03
N GLY A 5 -67.11 11.00 52.79
CA GLY A 5 -66.86 11.97 51.71
C GLY A 5 -67.86 11.76 50.57
N MET A 6 -68.97 12.53 50.57
CA MET A 6 -70.01 12.56 49.54
C MET A 6 -69.52 13.22 48.24
N ARG A 7 -70.05 12.78 47.08
CA ARG A 7 -70.76 13.63 46.10
C ARG A 7 -71.50 12.79 45.04
N GLU A 8 -72.81 13.03 44.96
CA GLU A 8 -73.74 13.02 43.80
C GLU A 8 -73.80 11.80 42.85
N ALA A 9 -74.92 11.30 42.33
CA ALA A 9 -76.38 11.42 42.55
C ALA A 9 -77.04 10.31 41.67
N PHE A 10 -78.14 9.69 42.14
CA PHE A 10 -79.35 9.18 41.42
C PHE A 10 -79.22 8.74 39.93
N LEU A 11 -79.66 7.59 39.38
CA LEU A 11 -80.73 6.61 39.66
C LEU A 11 -80.61 5.37 38.71
N LEU A 12 -80.97 4.19 39.25
CA LEU A 12 -81.71 3.05 38.64
C LEU A 12 -81.01 2.03 37.68
N PRO A 13 -81.54 0.77 37.61
CA PRO A 13 -80.74 -0.45 37.45
C PRO A 13 -80.85 -1.08 36.05
N ALA A 14 -79.78 -1.71 35.58
CA ALA A 14 -79.79 -2.50 34.34
C ALA A 14 -80.07 -3.98 34.65
N ARG A 15 -81.24 -4.44 34.19
CA ARG A 15 -81.66 -5.84 34.12
C ARG A 15 -80.77 -6.64 33.17
N CYS A 16 -80.63 -7.92 33.51
CA CYS A 16 -79.91 -8.94 32.78
C CYS A 16 -80.59 -9.39 31.47
N LEU A 17 -79.72 -9.87 30.57
CA LEU A 17 -79.82 -11.07 29.72
C LEU A 17 -80.74 -11.12 28.48
N ALA A 18 -80.04 -11.50 27.39
CA ALA A 18 -80.42 -12.45 26.33
C ALA A 18 -81.08 -11.92 25.05
N LEU A 19 -80.35 -12.05 23.93
CA LEU A 19 -80.90 -12.36 22.62
C LEU A 19 -80.03 -13.43 21.93
N PRO A 20 -80.62 -14.49 21.34
CA PRO A 20 -79.89 -15.52 20.60
C PRO A 20 -79.92 -15.26 19.07
N GLY A 21 -78.84 -15.68 18.41
CA GLY A 21 -78.88 -16.64 17.29
C GLY A 21 -79.53 -16.28 15.95
N TYR A 22 -78.65 -16.30 14.92
CA TYR A 22 -78.86 -16.79 13.54
C TYR A 22 -79.65 -15.97 12.51
N GLY A 23 -78.99 -15.64 11.39
CA GLY A 23 -79.70 -15.48 10.11
C GLY A 23 -79.04 -14.62 9.01
N ARG A 24 -78.19 -15.27 8.19
CA ARG A 24 -77.92 -15.00 6.75
C ARG A 24 -77.23 -13.69 6.29
N ARG A 25 -76.31 -13.92 5.34
CA ARG A 25 -75.38 -13.01 4.64
C ARG A 25 -76.10 -11.95 3.79
N PRO A 26 -75.38 -10.86 3.46
CA PRO A 26 -75.23 -10.49 2.06
C PRO A 26 -73.76 -10.46 1.62
N ARG A 27 -73.54 -10.81 0.36
CA ARG A 27 -72.28 -10.66 -0.39
C ARG A 27 -72.06 -9.18 -0.72
N LEU A 28 -70.89 -8.63 -0.38
CA LEU A 28 -70.30 -7.41 -0.93
C LEU A 28 -68.79 -7.68 -0.96
N SER A 29 -68.30 -8.19 -2.09
CA SER A 29 -67.58 -7.45 -3.14
C SER A 29 -66.10 -7.28 -2.82
N LEU A 30 -65.27 -7.92 -3.65
CA LEU A 30 -63.83 -7.74 -3.77
C LEU A 30 -63.47 -6.24 -3.89
N TRP A 31 -62.19 -5.91 -3.72
CA TRP A 31 -61.56 -4.58 -3.84
C TRP A 31 -61.32 -3.84 -2.51
N ALA A 32 -60.53 -4.40 -1.59
CA ALA A 32 -59.69 -3.62 -0.67
C ALA A 32 -58.71 -4.52 0.11
N VAL A 33 -57.73 -5.12 -0.56
CA VAL A 33 -56.42 -5.36 0.08
C VAL A 33 -55.33 -5.07 -0.95
N PRO A 34 -55.00 -3.80 -1.21
CA PRO A 34 -53.71 -3.50 -1.78
C PRO A 34 -52.67 -3.62 -0.66
N PHE A 35 -51.61 -4.37 -0.95
CA PHE A 35 -50.28 -3.97 -0.53
C PHE A 35 -49.86 -4.23 0.93
N LEU A 36 -49.85 -5.50 1.35
CA LEU A 36 -49.01 -5.96 2.48
C LEU A 36 -47.88 -6.91 2.01
N LEU A 37 -47.37 -6.68 0.80
CA LEU A 37 -46.20 -7.37 0.22
C LEU A 37 -45.15 -6.37 -0.30
N LEU A 38 -44.97 -5.25 0.41
CA LEU A 38 -43.83 -4.35 0.19
C LEU A 38 -43.40 -3.68 1.51
N LEU A 39 -43.43 -4.46 2.60
CA LEU A 39 -42.29 -4.37 3.51
C LEU A 39 -41.13 -4.97 2.75
N SER A 40 -40.47 -4.13 1.94
CA SER A 40 -39.07 -4.31 1.61
C SER A 40 -38.42 -4.84 2.88
N PRO A 41 -37.71 -5.98 2.85
CA PRO A 41 -36.87 -6.27 3.98
C PRO A 41 -36.02 -5.01 4.08
N LEU A 42 -36.03 -4.34 5.23
CA LEU A 42 -34.86 -3.56 5.56
C LEU A 42 -33.74 -4.56 5.31
N ALA A 43 -32.92 -4.32 4.29
CA ALA A 43 -31.67 -5.02 4.11
C ALA A 43 -30.77 -4.56 5.26
N ALA A 44 -31.19 -4.87 6.49
CA ALA A 44 -30.31 -5.06 7.60
C ALA A 44 -29.48 -6.25 7.15
N ASN A 45 -28.36 -5.95 6.48
CA ASN A 45 -27.32 -6.90 6.11
C ASN A 45 -27.15 -7.86 7.29
N ALA A 46 -27.78 -9.04 7.16
CA ALA A 46 -27.82 -10.01 8.23
C ALA A 46 -26.39 -10.47 8.47
N CYS A 47 -26.04 -10.71 9.74
CA CYS A 47 -24.72 -11.25 10.05
C CYS A 47 -24.52 -12.57 9.28
N PRO A 48 -23.42 -12.75 8.55
CA PRO A 48 -23.12 -14.03 7.91
C PRO A 48 -23.12 -15.14 8.97
N GLU A 49 -23.71 -16.30 8.68
CA GLU A 49 -23.80 -17.42 9.65
C GLU A 49 -22.41 -17.90 10.14
N ILE A 50 -21.39 -17.73 9.31
CA ILE A 50 -20.01 -18.10 9.61
C ILE A 50 -19.36 -17.09 10.59
N CYS A 51 -19.98 -15.94 10.81
CA CYS A 51 -19.45 -14.87 11.62
C CYS A 51 -20.33 -14.60 12.84
N ARG A 52 -19.75 -13.95 13.85
CA ARG A 52 -20.48 -13.44 15.02
C ARG A 52 -20.50 -11.92 14.96
N CYS A 53 -21.70 -11.33 15.00
CA CYS A 53 -21.86 -9.88 14.96
C CYS A 53 -22.45 -9.36 16.26
N SER A 54 -21.83 -8.33 16.84
CA SER A 54 -22.29 -7.67 18.06
C SER A 54 -21.92 -6.20 18.02
N SER A 55 -22.91 -5.30 18.09
CA SER A 55 -22.71 -3.85 18.24
C SER A 55 -21.70 -3.24 17.25
N GLY A 56 -21.81 -3.58 15.96
CA GLY A 56 -20.91 -3.08 14.90
C GLY A 56 -19.58 -3.84 14.77
N ARG A 57 -19.27 -4.76 15.68
CA ARG A 57 -18.14 -5.70 15.55
C ARG A 57 -18.59 -6.95 14.81
N VAL A 58 -17.81 -7.37 13.80
CA VAL A 58 -17.99 -8.61 13.05
C VAL A 58 -16.75 -9.48 13.24
N ASP A 59 -16.92 -10.64 13.87
CA ASP A 59 -15.85 -11.60 14.16
C ASP A 59 -16.01 -12.84 13.27
N CYS A 60 -15.06 -13.04 12.36
CA CYS A 60 -15.01 -14.15 11.41
C CYS A 60 -13.66 -14.89 11.48
N ARG A 61 -12.99 -14.91 12.64
CA ARG A 61 -11.65 -15.50 12.81
C ARG A 61 -11.65 -17.02 12.73
N GLU A 62 -10.55 -17.61 12.27
CA GLU A 62 -10.28 -19.07 12.30
C GLU A 62 -11.27 -19.98 11.54
N HIS A 63 -12.07 -19.43 10.63
CA HIS A 63 -13.06 -20.18 9.85
C HIS A 63 -12.52 -20.77 8.53
N ARG A 64 -11.21 -20.72 8.30
CA ARG A 64 -10.53 -21.21 7.08
C ARG A 64 -11.06 -20.56 5.80
N LEU A 65 -11.55 -19.33 5.90
CA LEU A 65 -12.13 -18.58 4.79
C LEU A 65 -11.08 -18.33 3.70
N ARG A 66 -11.44 -18.55 2.44
CA ARG A 66 -10.57 -18.24 1.29
C ARG A 66 -10.79 -16.83 0.73
N PHE A 67 -11.91 -16.22 1.07
CA PHE A 67 -12.33 -14.89 0.66
C PHE A 67 -13.06 -14.22 1.84
N ALA A 68 -13.11 -12.89 1.85
CA ALA A 68 -13.97 -12.18 2.79
C ALA A 68 -15.44 -12.54 2.51
N PRO A 69 -16.26 -12.82 3.53
CA PRO A 69 -17.65 -13.20 3.32
C PRO A 69 -18.45 -12.02 2.76
N GLY A 70 -19.35 -12.31 1.81
CA GLY A 70 -20.33 -11.31 1.34
C GLY A 70 -21.39 -11.03 2.40
N GLY A 71 -22.13 -9.94 2.24
CA GLY A 71 -23.24 -9.59 3.13
C GLY A 71 -22.83 -9.04 4.50
N LEU A 72 -21.58 -8.59 4.66
CA LEU A 72 -21.12 -7.95 5.88
C LEU A 72 -21.98 -6.71 6.22
N PRO A 73 -22.34 -6.49 7.50
CA PRO A 73 -23.10 -5.31 7.93
C PRO A 73 -22.46 -4.01 7.47
N ALA A 74 -23.21 -3.12 6.80
CA ALA A 74 -22.69 -1.85 6.30
C ALA A 74 -22.30 -0.88 7.43
N ASN A 75 -22.95 -1.01 8.59
CA ASN A 75 -22.66 -0.26 9.81
C ASN A 75 -21.55 -0.87 10.67
N ALA A 76 -20.83 -1.89 10.17
CA ALA A 76 -19.73 -2.48 10.90
C ALA A 76 -18.62 -1.45 11.15
N THR A 77 -18.23 -1.29 12.42
CA THR A 77 -17.12 -0.46 12.87
C THR A 77 -15.84 -1.26 13.02
N THR A 78 -15.94 -2.58 13.23
CA THR A 78 -14.80 -3.48 13.35
C THR A 78 -15.07 -4.78 12.59
N ILE A 79 -14.12 -5.21 11.76
CA ILE A 79 -14.16 -6.50 11.07
C ILE A 79 -12.88 -7.27 11.39
N LEU A 80 -13.02 -8.48 11.93
CA LEU A 80 -11.92 -9.39 12.21
C LEU A 80 -12.01 -10.61 11.28
N LEU A 81 -11.01 -10.76 10.43
CA LEU A 81 -10.86 -11.86 9.47
C LEU A 81 -9.57 -12.65 9.73
N ASP A 82 -9.07 -12.60 10.96
CA ASP A 82 -7.77 -13.17 11.34
C ASP A 82 -7.72 -14.70 11.22
N TYR A 83 -6.52 -15.23 11.01
CA TYR A 83 -6.22 -16.66 10.99
C TYR A 83 -7.10 -17.46 10.02
N ASN A 84 -7.38 -16.85 8.87
CA ASN A 84 -8.08 -17.47 7.75
C ASN A 84 -7.08 -17.85 6.63
N ARG A 85 -7.59 -18.15 5.43
CA ARG A 85 -6.80 -18.55 4.25
C ARG A 85 -7.04 -17.58 3.09
N ILE A 86 -7.31 -16.32 3.39
CA ILE A 86 -7.61 -15.31 2.38
C ILE A 86 -6.31 -14.98 1.65
N ALA A 87 -6.26 -15.26 0.36
CA ALA A 87 -5.06 -15.05 -0.46
C ALA A 87 -5.06 -13.73 -1.24
N VAL A 88 -6.25 -13.21 -1.54
CA VAL A 88 -6.45 -12.01 -2.35
C VAL A 88 -7.62 -11.20 -1.78
N LEU A 89 -7.42 -9.90 -1.60
CA LEU A 89 -8.51 -8.95 -1.42
C LEU A 89 -8.90 -8.39 -2.78
N GLN A 90 -10.14 -8.64 -3.20
CA GLN A 90 -10.67 -8.15 -4.46
C GLN A 90 -11.02 -6.66 -4.37
N GLU A 91 -11.18 -6.03 -5.52
CA GLU A 91 -11.68 -4.66 -5.61
C GLU A 91 -13.04 -4.52 -4.92
N GLY A 92 -13.19 -3.45 -4.13
CA GLY A 92 -14.46 -3.12 -3.50
C GLY A 92 -14.93 -4.13 -2.43
N THR A 93 -14.08 -5.04 -1.97
CA THR A 93 -14.43 -6.06 -0.95
C THR A 93 -15.11 -5.44 0.28
N PHE A 94 -14.65 -4.25 0.70
CA PHE A 94 -15.19 -3.54 1.86
C PHE A 94 -15.88 -2.20 1.50
N MET A 95 -16.31 -2.04 0.24
CA MET A 95 -16.84 -0.77 -0.26
C MET A 95 -18.11 -0.30 0.49
N ALA A 96 -18.91 -1.26 0.99
CA ALA A 96 -20.15 -0.96 1.70
C ALA A 96 -19.95 -0.58 3.17
N GLN A 97 -18.76 -0.81 3.75
CA GLN A 97 -18.48 -0.60 5.18
C GLN A 97 -17.80 0.75 5.42
N SER A 98 -18.47 1.84 5.03
CA SER A 98 -17.94 3.20 5.15
C SER A 98 -17.72 3.68 6.59
N ALA A 99 -18.36 3.04 7.57
CA ALA A 99 -18.20 3.31 9.00
C ALA A 99 -17.05 2.51 9.67
N LEU A 100 -16.33 1.68 8.91
CA LEU A 100 -15.29 0.81 9.42
C LEU A 100 -14.11 1.61 9.98
N ARG A 101 -13.72 1.32 11.21
CA ARG A 101 -12.58 1.93 11.90
C ARG A 101 -11.43 0.96 12.11
N GLN A 102 -11.72 -0.33 12.27
CA GLN A 102 -10.71 -1.37 12.48
C GLN A 102 -10.95 -2.54 11.53
N LEU A 103 -9.92 -2.90 10.76
CA LEU A 103 -9.90 -4.06 9.89
C LEU A 103 -8.69 -4.92 10.22
N SER A 104 -8.93 -6.17 10.62
CA SER A 104 -7.88 -7.12 10.92
C SER A 104 -7.92 -8.30 9.96
N LEU A 105 -6.80 -8.59 9.32
CA LEU A 105 -6.56 -9.68 8.37
C LEU A 105 -5.27 -10.42 8.76
N GLN A 106 -4.94 -10.42 10.05
CA GLN A 106 -3.73 -11.03 10.59
C GLN A 106 -3.71 -12.53 10.26
N GLY A 107 -2.53 -13.09 9.97
CA GLY A 107 -2.39 -14.54 9.86
C GLY A 107 -3.15 -15.16 8.69
N ASN A 108 -3.29 -14.43 7.58
CA ASN A 108 -3.91 -14.90 6.34
C ASN A 108 -2.87 -15.35 5.32
N ALA A 109 -3.29 -15.58 4.07
CA ALA A 109 -2.42 -16.00 2.97
C ALA A 109 -2.18 -14.88 1.95
N LEU A 110 -2.32 -13.61 2.32
CA LEU A 110 -2.29 -12.50 1.37
C LEU A 110 -0.91 -12.36 0.73
N VAL A 111 -0.85 -12.42 -0.60
CA VAL A 111 0.39 -12.21 -1.37
C VAL A 111 0.48 -10.77 -1.91
N SER A 112 -0.68 -10.14 -2.13
CA SER A 112 -0.81 -8.76 -2.58
C SER A 112 -2.12 -8.14 -2.11
N VAL A 113 -2.16 -6.82 -1.94
CA VAL A 113 -3.37 -6.03 -1.71
C VAL A 113 -3.70 -5.25 -2.97
N HIS A 114 -4.90 -5.42 -3.52
CA HIS A 114 -5.32 -4.66 -4.70
C HIS A 114 -5.48 -3.16 -4.36
N ARG A 115 -5.15 -2.27 -5.30
CA ARG A 115 -5.15 -0.81 -5.07
C ARG A 115 -6.52 -0.23 -4.67
N GLN A 116 -7.61 -0.90 -5.05
CA GLN A 116 -9.00 -0.55 -4.71
C GLN A 116 -9.62 -1.50 -3.68
N ALA A 117 -8.82 -2.39 -3.04
CA ALA A 117 -9.35 -3.29 -2.01
C ALA A 117 -9.86 -2.53 -0.77
N LEU A 118 -9.24 -1.39 -0.47
CA LEU A 118 -9.58 -0.52 0.66
C LEU A 118 -10.46 0.67 0.25
N ALA A 119 -10.99 0.67 -0.97
CA ALA A 119 -11.89 1.73 -1.43
C ALA A 119 -13.14 1.81 -0.55
N GLY A 120 -13.57 3.03 -0.22
CA GLY A 120 -14.72 3.27 0.66
C GLY A 120 -14.38 3.32 2.16
N LEU A 121 -13.18 2.89 2.56
CA LEU A 121 -12.75 2.82 3.96
C LEU A 121 -12.18 4.15 4.49
N GLY A 122 -12.82 5.27 4.18
CA GLY A 122 -12.31 6.61 4.52
C GLY A 122 -12.21 6.89 6.03
N GLN A 123 -12.92 6.11 6.88
CA GLN A 123 -12.89 6.24 8.34
C GLN A 123 -11.96 5.23 9.03
N LEU A 124 -11.23 4.42 8.27
CA LEU A 124 -10.37 3.39 8.81
C LEU A 124 -9.22 4.01 9.61
N GLU A 125 -9.07 3.59 10.85
CA GLU A 125 -8.03 4.06 11.78
C GLU A 125 -6.97 2.98 12.04
N GLU A 126 -7.35 1.71 11.99
CA GLU A 126 -6.46 0.58 12.26
C GLU A 126 -6.59 -0.51 11.20
N LEU A 127 -5.43 -0.91 10.65
CA LEU A 127 -5.32 -1.98 9.67
C LEU A 127 -4.21 -2.94 10.08
N ASP A 128 -4.59 -4.20 10.33
CA ASP A 128 -3.64 -5.28 10.60
C ASP A 128 -3.56 -6.25 9.41
N LEU A 129 -2.38 -6.27 8.77
CA LEU A 129 -1.99 -7.18 7.69
C LEU A 129 -0.82 -8.07 8.10
N SER A 130 -0.51 -8.17 9.40
CA SER A 130 0.63 -8.93 9.92
C SER A 130 0.49 -10.43 9.70
N GLY A 131 1.61 -11.15 9.60
CA GLY A 131 1.60 -12.60 9.43
C GLY A 131 0.99 -13.06 8.09
N ASN A 132 1.22 -12.29 7.02
CA ASN A 132 0.82 -12.63 5.66
C ASN A 132 2.07 -12.91 4.78
N TYR A 133 1.89 -13.02 3.47
CA TYR A 133 2.97 -13.28 2.50
C TYR A 133 3.21 -12.10 1.55
N LEU A 134 2.92 -10.87 1.99
CA LEU A 134 3.07 -9.67 1.17
C LEU A 134 4.53 -9.45 0.81
N THR A 135 4.83 -9.36 -0.48
CA THR A 135 6.20 -9.13 -0.99
C THR A 135 6.43 -7.68 -1.43
N LEU A 136 5.37 -7.03 -1.93
CA LEU A 136 5.37 -5.67 -2.45
C LEU A 136 4.04 -4.98 -2.10
N LEU A 137 4.11 -3.67 -1.90
CA LEU A 137 2.95 -2.80 -1.78
C LEU A 137 2.92 -1.90 -3.01
N LEU A 138 1.82 -1.93 -3.76
CA LEU A 138 1.68 -1.11 -4.96
C LEU A 138 1.51 0.37 -4.57
N PRO A 139 2.03 1.31 -5.38
CA PRO A 139 1.76 2.73 -5.19
C PRO A 139 0.25 3.00 -5.11
N GLY A 140 -0.16 3.84 -4.16
CA GLY A 140 -1.57 4.20 -3.97
C GLY A 140 -2.43 3.16 -3.23
N THR A 141 -1.89 2.01 -2.82
CA THR A 141 -2.65 0.98 -2.05
C THR A 141 -3.36 1.56 -0.82
N PHE A 142 -2.74 2.54 -0.15
CA PHE A 142 -3.26 3.16 1.06
C PHE A 142 -3.88 4.54 0.84
N ALA A 143 -3.92 5.04 -0.41
CA ALA A 143 -4.55 6.33 -0.72
C ALA A 143 -6.05 6.39 -0.31
N PRO A 144 -6.83 5.30 -0.37
CA PRO A 144 -8.22 5.32 0.10
C PRO A 144 -8.44 5.43 1.61
N VAL A 145 -7.39 5.28 2.44
CA VAL A 145 -7.46 5.23 3.91
C VAL A 145 -6.65 6.36 4.58
N PRO A 146 -6.93 7.65 4.28
CA PRO A 146 -6.11 8.78 4.75
C PRO A 146 -6.14 9.00 6.27
N ASN A 147 -7.11 8.39 6.97
CA ASN A 147 -7.31 8.52 8.41
C ASN A 147 -6.60 7.44 9.24
N LEU A 148 -5.82 6.56 8.59
CA LEU A 148 -5.14 5.47 9.27
C LEU A 148 -4.13 5.99 10.30
N LYS A 149 -4.25 5.49 11.53
CA LYS A 149 -3.36 5.79 12.67
C LYS A 149 -2.44 4.62 12.97
N THR A 150 -2.90 3.39 12.75
CA THR A 150 -2.16 2.18 13.07
C THR A 150 -2.10 1.25 11.87
N LEU A 151 -0.88 0.89 11.47
CA LEU A 151 -0.62 -0.05 10.37
C LEU A 151 0.35 -1.14 10.80
N HIS A 152 -0.15 -2.38 10.83
CA HIS A 152 0.66 -3.56 11.09
C HIS A 152 0.94 -4.31 9.79
N LEU A 153 2.22 -4.37 9.42
CA LEU A 153 2.77 -5.11 8.28
C LEU A 153 3.84 -6.12 8.73
N GLY A 154 3.96 -6.37 10.04
CA GLY A 154 4.96 -7.26 10.59
C GLY A 154 4.82 -8.71 10.10
N ASN A 155 5.91 -9.47 10.11
CA ASN A 155 5.96 -10.87 9.69
C ASN A 155 5.36 -11.09 8.29
N ASN A 156 5.83 -10.28 7.33
CA ASN A 156 5.54 -10.42 5.90
C ASN A 156 6.86 -10.68 5.14
N ARG A 157 6.89 -10.47 3.83
CA ARG A 157 8.08 -10.65 2.97
C ARG A 157 8.43 -9.37 2.21
N LEU A 158 8.11 -8.20 2.77
CA LEU A 158 8.28 -6.92 2.10
C LEU A 158 9.75 -6.63 1.85
N LEU A 159 10.11 -6.39 0.59
CA LEU A 159 11.48 -6.04 0.18
C LEU A 159 11.77 -4.54 0.34
N ARG A 160 10.73 -3.71 0.20
CA ARG A 160 10.79 -2.25 0.30
C ARG A 160 9.42 -1.70 0.68
N LEU A 161 9.41 -0.51 1.29
CA LEU A 161 8.21 0.29 1.46
C LEU A 161 8.13 1.33 0.32
N PRO A 162 6.95 1.55 -0.28
CA PRO A 162 6.80 2.56 -1.31
C PRO A 162 6.96 3.97 -0.70
N PRO A 163 7.69 4.89 -1.35
CA PRO A 163 7.87 6.26 -0.84
C PRO A 163 6.55 7.02 -0.73
N GLU A 164 5.54 6.66 -1.53
CA GLU A 164 4.21 7.26 -1.48
C GLU A 164 3.39 6.81 -0.27
N LEU A 165 3.77 5.71 0.41
CA LEU A 165 3.12 5.26 1.65
C LEU A 165 3.01 6.40 2.65
N VAL A 166 4.07 7.20 2.69
CA VAL A 166 4.30 8.22 3.68
C VAL A 166 3.44 9.46 3.43
N GLY A 167 3.30 9.86 2.17
CA GLY A 167 2.37 10.93 1.78
C GLY A 167 0.90 10.51 1.85
N ALA A 168 0.60 9.21 1.70
CA ALA A 168 -0.77 8.70 1.76
C ALA A 168 -1.33 8.61 3.19
N LEU A 169 -0.47 8.54 4.21
CA LEU A 169 -0.85 8.26 5.60
C LEU A 169 -0.38 9.37 6.57
N PRO A 170 -0.88 10.61 6.44
CA PRO A 170 -0.39 11.76 7.22
C PRO A 170 -0.69 11.66 8.72
N ARG A 171 -1.66 10.82 9.12
CA ARG A 171 -2.10 10.63 10.52
C ARG A 171 -1.48 9.39 11.19
N LEU A 172 -0.56 8.71 10.52
CA LEU A 172 0.00 7.46 11.02
C LEU A 172 0.84 7.68 12.28
N GLN A 173 0.48 6.98 13.35
CA GLN A 173 1.10 7.03 14.67
C GLN A 173 1.89 5.78 14.99
N VAL A 174 1.39 4.62 14.54
CA VAL A 174 1.99 3.31 14.79
C VAL A 174 2.26 2.61 13.47
N LEU A 175 3.52 2.27 13.22
CA LEU A 175 3.94 1.47 12.07
C LEU A 175 4.75 0.26 12.54
N SER A 176 4.35 -0.92 12.09
CA SER A 176 5.00 -2.18 12.45
C SER A 176 5.42 -2.89 11.17
N VAL A 177 6.73 -2.99 10.94
CA VAL A 177 7.33 -3.64 9.75
C VAL A 177 8.38 -4.69 10.13
N GLN A 178 8.38 -5.12 11.39
CA GLN A 178 9.29 -6.15 11.89
C GLN A 178 9.14 -7.48 11.14
N GLY A 179 10.18 -8.29 11.10
CA GLY A 179 10.13 -9.63 10.48
C GLY A 179 9.80 -9.59 8.98
N ASN A 180 10.29 -8.57 8.26
CA ASN A 180 10.20 -8.47 6.80
C ASN A 180 11.57 -8.69 6.14
N ALA A 181 11.67 -8.42 4.84
CA ALA A 181 12.90 -8.51 4.06
C ALA A 181 13.47 -7.12 3.69
N LEU A 182 13.23 -6.10 4.53
CA LEU A 182 13.69 -4.74 4.29
C LEU A 182 15.21 -4.64 4.46
N THR A 183 15.89 -4.04 3.47
CA THR A 183 17.34 -3.82 3.52
C THR A 183 17.73 -2.40 3.91
N SER A 184 16.85 -1.43 3.66
CA SER A 184 17.04 -0.01 3.96
C SER A 184 15.70 0.73 3.89
N LEU A 185 15.61 1.89 4.53
CA LEU A 185 14.51 2.83 4.36
C LEU A 185 15.05 4.05 3.60
N GLY A 186 14.34 4.46 2.55
CA GLY A 186 14.79 5.51 1.64
C GLY A 186 14.87 6.89 2.30
N PRO A 187 15.57 7.86 1.67
CA PRO A 187 15.57 9.24 2.13
C PRO A 187 14.13 9.80 2.15
N GLY A 188 13.84 10.69 3.11
CA GLY A 188 12.51 11.30 3.26
C GLY A 188 11.44 10.40 3.88
N PHE A 189 11.70 9.10 4.09
CA PHE A 189 10.72 8.18 4.68
C PHE A 189 10.25 8.63 6.07
N PHE A 190 11.15 9.20 6.87
CA PHE A 190 10.82 9.67 8.22
C PHE A 190 10.39 11.13 8.28
N GLU A 191 10.83 11.94 7.31
CA GLU A 191 10.44 13.36 7.21
C GLU A 191 8.94 13.53 6.92
N SER A 192 8.32 12.51 6.33
CA SER A 192 6.92 12.57 5.88
C SER A 192 5.92 11.91 6.86
N LEU A 193 6.34 11.41 8.04
CA LEU A 193 5.44 10.89 9.10
C LEU A 193 5.53 11.75 10.38
N PRO A 194 4.95 12.96 10.39
CA PRO A 194 5.07 13.88 11.52
C PRO A 194 4.43 13.35 12.81
N SER A 195 3.43 12.48 12.70
CA SER A 195 2.69 11.93 13.84
C SER A 195 3.22 10.58 14.34
N LEU A 196 4.29 10.04 13.76
CA LEU A 196 4.79 8.72 14.13
C LEU A 196 5.34 8.76 15.56
N GLY A 197 4.71 7.97 16.44
CA GLY A 197 5.10 7.79 17.84
C GLY A 197 5.66 6.40 18.14
N HIS A 198 5.36 5.39 17.32
CA HIS A 198 5.80 4.02 17.57
C HIS A 198 6.16 3.31 16.26
N LEU A 199 7.38 2.78 16.19
CA LEU A 199 7.91 2.11 15.01
C LEU A 199 8.62 0.81 15.38
N ARG A 200 8.24 -0.31 14.74
CA ARG A 200 8.93 -1.60 14.89
C ARG A 200 9.68 -1.98 13.63
N LEU A 201 10.99 -2.22 13.77
CA LEU A 201 11.94 -2.47 12.67
C LEU A 201 12.71 -3.79 12.82
N ASP A 202 12.54 -4.47 13.94
CA ASP A 202 13.28 -5.68 14.32
C ASP A 202 13.11 -6.82 13.31
N GLY A 203 14.08 -7.76 13.26
CA GLY A 203 13.96 -8.93 12.38
C GLY A 203 14.01 -8.65 10.87
N ASN A 204 14.58 -7.52 10.43
CA ASN A 204 14.82 -7.21 9.01
C ASN A 204 16.31 -7.40 8.62
N PRO A 205 16.61 -7.77 7.37
CA PRO A 205 17.97 -7.94 6.86
C PRO A 205 18.66 -6.61 6.50
N TRP A 206 18.79 -5.70 7.47
CA TRP A 206 19.36 -4.37 7.26
C TRP A 206 20.77 -4.41 6.66
N VAL A 207 20.96 -3.68 5.57
CA VAL A 207 22.24 -3.55 4.86
C VAL A 207 22.85 -2.20 5.21
N CYS A 208 23.82 -2.22 6.12
CA CYS A 208 24.54 -1.06 6.61
C CYS A 208 25.58 -0.59 5.59
N SER A 209 25.06 0.14 4.62
CA SER A 209 25.76 0.87 3.56
C SER A 209 25.31 2.34 3.61
N CYS A 210 25.69 3.15 2.62
CA CYS A 210 25.21 4.54 2.54
C CYS A 210 23.67 4.67 2.52
N ALA A 211 22.95 3.65 2.03
CA ALA A 211 21.49 3.67 2.02
C ALA A 211 20.86 3.58 3.43
N ILE A 212 21.59 3.13 4.47
CA ILE A 212 21.08 3.04 5.84
C ILE A 212 21.18 4.38 6.59
N GLN A 213 21.94 5.34 6.06
CA GLN A 213 22.26 6.61 6.70
C GLN A 213 21.02 7.37 7.19
N PRO A 214 19.90 7.48 6.43
CA PRO A 214 18.71 8.16 6.93
C PRO A 214 18.11 7.46 8.17
N LEU A 215 18.05 6.13 8.15
CA LEU A 215 17.55 5.34 9.28
C LEU A 215 18.48 5.46 10.50
N SER A 216 19.79 5.36 10.30
CA SER A 216 20.77 5.49 11.39
C SER A 216 20.64 6.83 12.12
N ARG A 217 20.55 7.94 11.37
CA ARG A 217 20.31 9.27 11.95
C ARG A 217 18.98 9.37 12.67
N TRP A 218 17.90 8.92 12.04
CA TRP A 218 16.58 8.99 12.64
C TRP A 218 16.50 8.21 13.95
N LEU A 219 17.13 7.03 14.02
CA LEU A 219 17.16 6.21 15.23
C LEU A 219 17.84 6.92 16.39
N VAL A 220 18.95 7.64 16.16
CA VAL A 220 19.66 8.38 17.20
C VAL A 220 18.73 9.41 17.87
N ASP A 221 17.92 10.10 17.08
CA ASP A 221 17.04 11.16 17.56
C ASP A 221 15.67 10.65 18.08
N ASN A 222 15.32 9.38 17.83
CA ASN A 222 13.97 8.84 18.07
C ASN A 222 14.00 7.43 18.69
N MET A 223 15.01 7.12 19.51
CA MET A 223 15.14 5.81 20.16
C MET A 223 13.92 5.45 21.02
N ASP A 224 13.29 6.44 21.65
CA ASP A 224 12.08 6.31 22.47
C ASP A 224 10.87 5.78 21.68
N LYS A 225 10.84 6.04 20.37
CA LYS A 225 9.77 5.61 19.46
C LYS A 225 9.94 4.19 18.95
N VAL A 226 11.06 3.53 19.24
CA VAL A 226 11.37 2.17 18.75
C VAL A 226 11.49 1.21 19.93
N PRO A 227 10.42 0.46 20.23
CA PRO A 227 10.53 -0.64 21.21
C PRO A 227 11.55 -1.66 20.71
N ALA A 228 12.34 -2.19 21.64
CA ALA A 228 13.41 -3.16 21.34
C ALA A 228 14.42 -2.64 20.29
N VAL A 229 14.79 -1.35 20.34
CA VAL A 229 15.84 -0.76 19.47
C VAL A 229 17.15 -1.56 19.46
N GLU A 230 17.46 -2.24 20.56
CA GLU A 230 18.62 -3.15 20.70
C GLU A 230 18.61 -4.31 19.69
N SER A 231 17.42 -4.73 19.25
CA SER A 231 17.25 -5.78 18.23
C SER A 231 17.35 -5.26 16.78
N VAL A 232 17.59 -3.96 16.60
CA VAL A 232 17.73 -3.29 15.30
C VAL A 232 19.22 -3.15 14.96
N PHE A 233 19.77 -4.21 14.37
CA PHE A 233 21.19 -4.29 14.00
C PHE A 233 21.39 -4.66 12.54
N CYS A 234 22.58 -4.35 12.04
CA CYS A 234 23.03 -4.68 10.70
C CYS A 234 23.13 -6.20 10.48
N LYS A 235 22.61 -6.69 9.36
CA LYS A 235 22.85 -8.08 8.90
C LYS A 235 23.95 -8.15 7.84
N ARG A 236 24.17 -7.06 7.11
CA ARG A 236 25.22 -6.95 6.09
C ARG A 236 25.84 -5.55 6.11
N PRO A 237 27.10 -5.36 5.66
CA PRO A 237 28.07 -6.40 5.30
C PRO A 237 28.50 -7.24 6.52
N ALA A 238 29.18 -8.37 6.31
CA ALA A 238 29.58 -9.29 7.39
C ALA A 238 30.40 -8.60 8.50
N ALA A 239 31.26 -7.65 8.13
CA ALA A 239 32.05 -6.85 9.07
C ALA A 239 31.21 -6.02 10.06
N LEU A 240 29.97 -5.66 9.68
CA LEU A 240 29.04 -4.96 10.55
C LEU A 240 27.92 -5.88 11.07
N ALA A 241 28.00 -7.19 10.85
CA ALA A 241 26.95 -8.09 11.33
C ALA A 241 26.78 -7.95 12.84
N HIS A 242 25.53 -7.83 13.30
CA HIS A 242 25.16 -7.61 14.70
C HIS A 242 25.54 -6.23 15.28
N HIS A 243 26.13 -5.33 14.49
CA HIS A 243 26.37 -3.97 14.92
C HIS A 243 25.04 -3.18 14.98
N PRO A 244 24.71 -2.50 16.09
CA PRO A 244 23.50 -1.67 16.17
C PRO A 244 23.52 -0.55 15.13
N ILE A 245 22.40 -0.29 14.48
CA ILE A 245 22.33 0.73 13.41
C ILE A 245 22.47 2.14 13.97
N ALA A 246 21.92 2.38 15.17
CA ALA A 246 22.01 3.66 15.88
C ALA A 246 23.45 3.98 16.34
N ALA A 247 24.30 2.97 16.51
CA ALA A 247 25.68 3.14 16.96
C ALA A 247 26.67 3.50 15.82
N ILE A 248 26.22 3.53 14.56
CA ILE A 248 27.08 3.90 13.43
C ILE A 248 27.28 5.41 13.44
N GLY A 249 28.47 5.86 13.86
CA GLY A 249 28.79 7.29 13.92
C GLY A 249 28.67 8.00 12.56
N ASN A 250 28.21 9.25 12.57
CA ASN A 250 27.99 10.07 11.37
C ASN A 250 29.26 10.21 10.49
N GLU A 251 30.44 10.20 11.11
CA GLU A 251 31.77 10.15 10.47
C GLU A 251 31.92 8.99 9.48
N SER A 252 31.35 7.83 9.80
CA SER A 252 31.38 6.65 8.93
C SER A 252 30.64 6.90 7.61
N PHE A 253 29.65 7.80 7.63
CA PHE A 253 28.89 8.21 6.46
C PHE A 253 29.49 9.41 5.71
N ALA A 254 30.64 9.96 6.12
CA ALA A 254 31.31 11.03 5.37
C ALA A 254 31.64 10.62 3.93
N LEU A 255 31.94 9.33 3.71
CA LEU A 255 32.18 8.73 2.38
C LEU A 255 30.89 8.57 1.54
N CYS A 256 29.72 8.73 2.16
CA CYS A 256 28.41 8.59 1.52
C CYS A 256 27.88 9.92 0.96
N GLN A 257 28.52 11.04 1.32
CA GLN A 257 28.26 12.31 0.68
C GLN A 257 28.73 12.22 -0.77
N LYS A 258 27.78 12.23 -1.70
CA LYS A 258 28.06 12.26 -3.14
C LYS A 258 29.02 13.42 -3.46
N PRO A 259 30.12 13.21 -4.19
CA PRO A 259 30.43 14.15 -5.25
C PRO A 259 29.31 14.00 -6.27
N TRP A 260 28.61 15.10 -6.53
CA TRP A 260 27.90 15.27 -7.79
C TRP A 260 28.85 14.81 -8.92
N LEU A 261 28.34 14.15 -9.98
CA LEU A 261 29.07 14.23 -11.24
C LEU A 261 29.39 15.71 -11.44
N HIS A 262 30.67 16.04 -11.60
CA HIS A 262 31.09 17.43 -11.62
C HIS A 262 30.29 18.12 -12.73
N PRO A 263 29.85 19.39 -12.61
CA PRO A 263 29.14 20.08 -13.69
C PRO A 263 29.82 19.96 -15.06
N ARG A 264 31.14 19.72 -15.10
CA ARG A 264 31.92 19.39 -16.30
C ARG A 264 31.57 18.03 -16.93
N ASP A 265 31.29 17.01 -16.13
CA ASP A 265 30.88 15.68 -16.61
C ASP A 265 29.44 15.73 -17.14
N TYR A 266 28.58 16.54 -16.51
CA TYR A 266 27.22 16.79 -17.01
C TYR A 266 27.25 17.61 -18.32
N ALA A 267 28.15 18.58 -18.41
CA ALA A 267 28.42 19.33 -19.62
C ALA A 267 28.96 18.41 -20.73
N PHE A 268 29.83 17.44 -20.41
CA PHE A 268 30.30 16.44 -21.37
C PHE A 268 29.11 15.66 -21.97
N PHE A 269 28.18 15.17 -21.15
CA PHE A 269 26.98 14.48 -21.62
C PHE A 269 26.04 15.39 -22.44
N LEU A 270 25.83 16.64 -22.02
CA LEU A 270 24.93 17.59 -22.69
C LEU A 270 25.51 18.22 -23.96
N LEU A 271 26.83 18.37 -24.06
CA LEU A 271 27.49 18.96 -25.25
C LEU A 271 27.87 17.89 -26.27
N ILE A 272 28.42 16.75 -25.82
CA ILE A 272 28.96 15.73 -26.72
C ILE A 272 27.88 14.76 -27.17
N GLY A 273 26.89 14.43 -26.33
CA GLY A 273 25.77 13.57 -26.71
C GLY A 273 24.99 14.11 -27.92
N PRO A 274 24.45 15.33 -27.87
CA PRO A 274 23.70 15.92 -28.98
C PRO A 274 24.57 16.20 -30.21
N SER A 275 25.82 16.65 -30.04
CA SER A 275 26.71 16.95 -31.17
C SER A 275 27.16 15.68 -31.91
N THR A 276 27.48 14.60 -31.20
CA THR A 276 27.78 13.30 -31.82
C THR A 276 26.56 12.70 -32.53
N PHE A 277 25.35 12.89 -31.97
CA PHE A 277 24.11 12.47 -32.61
C PHE A 277 23.81 13.25 -33.90
N LEU A 278 23.93 14.59 -33.85
CA LEU A 278 23.68 15.46 -35.01
C LEU A 278 24.72 15.28 -36.12
N THR A 279 26.00 15.10 -35.76
CA THR A 279 27.06 14.79 -36.73
C THR A 279 26.83 13.44 -37.42
N SER A 280 26.36 12.42 -36.68
CA SER A 280 25.97 11.13 -37.27
C SER A 280 24.83 11.28 -38.27
N ILE A 281 23.79 12.05 -37.93
CA ILE A 281 22.66 12.31 -38.86
C ILE A 281 23.15 13.03 -40.11
N CYS A 282 23.97 14.06 -39.96
CA CYS A 282 24.50 14.84 -41.07
C CYS A 282 25.36 13.98 -42.01
N LEU A 283 26.21 13.12 -41.46
CA LEU A 283 27.04 12.18 -42.23
C LEU A 283 26.18 11.18 -43.02
N CYS A 284 25.11 10.66 -42.40
CA CYS A 284 24.18 9.75 -43.06
C CYS A 284 23.41 10.43 -44.21
N ILE A 285 22.96 11.67 -44.01
CA ILE A 285 22.29 12.46 -45.06
C ILE A 285 23.26 12.74 -46.20
N LEU A 286 24.48 13.17 -45.91
CA LEU A 286 25.51 13.46 -46.92
C LEU A 286 25.85 12.20 -47.73
N ALA A 287 26.02 11.05 -47.07
CA ALA A 287 26.27 9.78 -47.74
C ALA A 287 25.09 9.36 -48.63
N GLY A 288 23.85 9.57 -48.18
CA GLY A 288 22.64 9.35 -48.98
C GLY A 288 22.58 10.25 -50.21
N LEU A 289 22.85 11.54 -50.05
CA LEU A 289 22.88 12.51 -51.15
C LEU A 289 24.01 12.22 -52.16
N LEU A 290 25.19 11.82 -51.69
CA LEU A 290 26.30 11.39 -52.54
C LEU A 290 25.97 10.09 -53.28
N ALA A 291 25.29 9.15 -52.63
CA ALA A 291 24.81 7.92 -53.28
C ALA A 291 23.75 8.23 -54.35
N VAL A 292 22.82 9.17 -54.10
CA VAL A 292 21.83 9.61 -55.10
C VAL A 292 22.49 10.39 -56.23
N ALA A 293 23.47 11.25 -55.94
CA ALA A 293 24.24 11.98 -56.96
C ALA A 293 25.06 11.02 -57.82
N ARG A 294 25.75 10.05 -57.21
CA ARG A 294 26.43 8.97 -57.94
C ARG A 294 25.45 8.11 -58.72
N ALA A 295 24.28 7.77 -58.15
CA ALA A 295 23.24 7.03 -58.84
C ALA A 295 22.60 7.81 -60.00
N ARG A 296 22.54 9.15 -59.93
CA ARG A 296 22.15 10.01 -61.07
C ARG A 296 23.25 10.09 -62.12
N VAL A 297 24.52 10.08 -61.71
CA VAL A 297 25.68 10.00 -62.62
C VAL A 297 25.80 8.60 -63.26
N THR A 298 25.42 7.54 -62.55
CA THR A 298 25.37 6.15 -63.04
C THR A 298 23.97 5.71 -63.47
N ALA A 299 22.98 6.61 -63.54
CA ALA A 299 21.70 6.34 -64.22
C ALA A 299 21.88 6.35 -65.75
N THR A 300 23.13 6.50 -66.22
CA THR A 300 23.59 6.05 -67.53
C THR A 300 24.12 4.62 -67.55
N THR A 301 24.26 3.89 -66.44
CA THR A 301 24.57 2.43 -66.43
C THR A 301 24.37 1.75 -65.05
N TYR A 302 23.38 0.85 -64.99
CA TYR A 302 23.16 -0.31 -64.08
C TYR A 302 23.29 -0.18 -62.55
N ALA A 303 22.19 -0.50 -61.87
CA ALA A 303 22.03 -0.57 -60.42
C ALA A 303 22.69 -1.82 -59.80
N ARG A 304 23.26 -1.71 -58.59
CA ARG A 304 23.51 -2.85 -57.68
C ARG A 304 23.14 -2.52 -56.23
N PRO A 305 22.54 -3.48 -55.47
CA PRO A 305 22.03 -3.25 -54.13
C PRO A 305 23.12 -3.53 -53.08
N GLY A 306 23.67 -2.48 -52.46
CA GLY A 306 24.65 -2.62 -51.37
C GLY A 306 24.62 -1.50 -50.32
N ALA A 307 23.84 -0.44 -50.52
CA ALA A 307 23.89 0.75 -49.68
C ALA A 307 23.12 0.65 -48.34
N LEU A 308 22.23 -0.33 -48.17
CA LEU A 308 21.39 -0.44 -46.97
C LEU A 308 22.13 -1.08 -45.77
N ALA A 309 23.18 -1.86 -45.99
CA ALA A 309 23.93 -2.52 -44.91
C ALA A 309 24.77 -1.55 -44.07
N SER A 310 25.27 -0.47 -44.66
CA SER A 310 26.16 0.49 -43.97
C SER A 310 25.42 1.40 -42.99
N ILE A 311 24.13 1.67 -43.21
CA ILE A 311 23.32 2.52 -42.34
C ILE A 311 22.95 1.75 -41.05
N CYS A 312 22.74 0.43 -41.16
CA CYS A 312 22.39 -0.42 -40.03
C CYS A 312 23.55 -0.60 -39.04
N LEU A 313 24.80 -0.69 -39.52
CA LEU A 313 25.99 -0.81 -38.66
C LEU A 313 26.24 0.46 -37.81
N CYS A 314 26.01 1.66 -38.34
CA CYS A 314 26.21 2.90 -37.60
C CYS A 314 25.20 3.07 -36.46
N ILE A 315 23.94 2.67 -36.68
CA ILE A 315 22.90 2.69 -35.63
C ILE A 315 23.20 1.67 -34.53
N LEU A 316 23.68 0.47 -34.90
CA LEU A 316 24.05 -0.57 -33.94
C LEU A 316 25.23 -0.14 -33.05
N ALA A 317 26.25 0.52 -33.63
CA ALA A 317 27.40 1.05 -32.88
C ALA A 317 27.01 2.16 -31.89
N GLY A 318 26.09 3.06 -32.28
CA GLY A 318 25.54 4.09 -31.39
C GLY A 318 24.76 3.50 -30.22
N LEU A 319 23.93 2.48 -30.47
CA LEU A 319 23.19 1.78 -29.41
C LEU A 319 24.11 1.02 -28.44
N LEU A 320 25.18 0.40 -28.94
CA LEU A 320 26.19 -0.29 -28.11
C LEU A 320 26.99 0.69 -27.22
N ALA A 321 27.28 1.90 -27.70
CA ALA A 321 27.93 2.94 -26.90
C ALA A 321 27.02 3.45 -25.76
N VAL A 322 25.73 3.66 -26.05
CA VAL A 322 24.72 4.03 -25.04
C VAL A 322 24.49 2.90 -24.02
N ALA A 323 24.53 1.64 -24.47
CA ALA A 323 24.42 0.48 -23.59
C ALA A 323 25.63 0.35 -22.64
N ARG A 324 26.86 0.59 -23.12
CA ARG A 324 28.06 0.60 -22.27
C ARG A 324 28.07 1.76 -21.26
N ALA A 325 27.54 2.93 -21.62
CA ALA A 325 27.43 4.07 -20.71
C ALA A 325 26.38 3.85 -19.59
N ARG A 326 25.33 3.07 -19.83
CA ARG A 326 24.37 2.68 -18.78
C ARG A 326 24.94 1.72 -17.74
N VAL A 327 26.00 0.97 -18.06
CA VAL A 327 26.58 -0.04 -17.16
C VAL A 327 27.49 0.58 -16.09
N THR A 328 27.95 1.82 -16.24
CA THR A 328 28.86 2.47 -15.28
C THR A 328 28.18 3.38 -14.25
N ALA A 329 26.85 3.54 -14.28
CA ALA A 329 26.11 4.45 -13.39
C ALA A 329 25.49 3.78 -12.14
N THR A 330 26.08 2.68 -11.64
CA THR A 330 25.71 2.10 -10.34
C THR A 330 26.85 2.23 -9.34
N THR A 331 27.24 3.47 -9.04
CA THR A 331 28.14 3.79 -7.92
C THR A 331 27.35 3.78 -6.60
N TYR A 332 27.12 2.58 -6.07
CA TYR A 332 27.03 2.40 -4.62
C TYR A 332 28.47 2.32 -4.10
N ALA A 333 28.84 3.15 -3.12
CA ALA A 333 30.10 2.99 -2.41
C ALA A 333 30.24 1.53 -1.94
N ARG A 334 31.40 0.88 -2.18
CA ARG A 334 31.62 -0.51 -1.77
C ARG A 334 31.32 -0.66 -0.27
N PRO A 335 30.41 -1.56 0.14
CA PRO A 335 30.03 -1.74 1.55
C PRO A 335 31.21 -1.86 2.53
N GLY A 336 32.35 -2.41 2.06
CA GLY A 336 33.56 -2.56 2.87
C GLY A 336 34.29 -1.25 3.23
N ALA A 337 34.03 -0.12 2.57
CA ALA A 337 34.63 1.16 2.95
C ALA A 337 34.00 1.75 4.22
N LEU A 338 32.68 1.64 4.36
CA LEU A 338 31.94 2.07 5.54
C LEU A 338 32.33 1.21 6.76
N ALA A 339 32.36 -0.12 6.59
CA ALA A 339 32.73 -1.06 7.65
C ALA A 339 34.13 -0.77 8.24
N ARG A 340 35.15 -0.59 7.39
CA ARG A 340 36.52 -0.29 7.83
C ARG A 340 36.69 1.04 8.56
N ARG A 341 35.73 1.96 8.46
CA ARG A 341 35.75 3.23 9.20
C ARG A 341 34.98 3.12 10.51
N ALA A 342 33.85 2.42 10.51
CA ALA A 342 33.11 2.09 11.72
C ALA A 342 33.97 1.33 12.73
N GLU A 343 34.73 0.31 12.30
CA GLU A 343 35.66 -0.45 13.16
C GLU A 343 36.77 0.43 13.76
N ARG A 344 37.26 1.42 13.00
CA ARG A 344 38.35 2.31 13.45
C ARG A 344 37.95 3.30 14.54
N HIS A 345 36.66 3.58 14.68
CA HIS A 345 36.13 4.47 15.72
C HIS A 345 35.62 3.70 16.95
N GLN A 346 35.80 2.37 16.97
CA GLN A 346 35.40 1.50 18.07
C GLN A 346 36.55 1.20 19.04
N HIS A 347 37.77 1.66 18.74
CA HIS A 347 39.00 1.47 19.53
C HIS A 347 39.50 2.77 20.14
#